data_AF-T1CLC0-F1
#
_entry.id   AF-T1CLC0-F1
#
_cell.length_a   1.000
_cell.length_b   1.000
_cell.length_c   1.000
_cell.angle_alpha   90.00
_cell.angle_beta   90.00
_cell.angle_gamma   90.00
#
_symmetry.space_group_name_H-M   'P 1'
#
loop_
_entity.id
_entity.type
_entity.pdbx_description
1 polymer ?
#
loop_
_entity_poly.entity_id
_entity_poly.type
_entity_poly.pdbx_seq_one_letter_code
_entity_poly.pdbx_strand_id
1 'polypeptide(L)' 'MALERTLSIIKPDAVARNVIGAIYQRFEQAGLRVIAARMRQLSRAEAEGILCGASRASVLQDAGRVHD' A
#
# COMPACT_ATOMS: atom_id res chain seq x y z
N MET A 1 -2.60 1.05 -24.01
CA MET A 1 -2.35 2.19 -23.08
C MET A 1 -1.20 1.85 -22.13
N ALA A 2 -0.58 2.84 -21.48
CA ALA A 2 0.62 2.67 -20.66
C ALA A 2 0.31 1.99 -19.31
N LEU A 3 1.24 1.15 -18.84
CA LEU A 3 1.16 0.53 -17.51
C LEU A 3 1.33 1.60 -16.43
N GLU A 4 0.26 1.92 -15.70
CA GLU A 4 0.34 2.82 -14.57
C GLU A 4 0.77 2.08 -13.30
N ARG A 5 1.61 2.74 -12.48
CA ARG A 5 2.05 2.22 -11.19
C ARG A 5 1.68 3.22 -10.12
N THR A 6 1.03 2.75 -9.08
CA THR A 6 0.57 3.56 -7.95
C THR A 6 1.19 3.04 -6.67
N LEU A 7 1.60 3.96 -5.81
CA LEU A 7 2.08 3.64 -4.47
C LEU A 7 0.91 3.68 -3.49
N SER A 8 0.60 2.53 -2.89
CA SER A 8 -0.43 2.37 -1.88
C SER A 8 0.22 2.20 -0.51
N ILE A 9 -0.31 2.83 0.54
CA ILE A 9 0.24 2.70 1.89
C ILE A 9 -0.83 2.14 2.82
N ILE A 10 -0.52 1.02 3.47
CA ILE A 10 -1.33 0.44 4.53
C ILE A 10 -0.86 1.03 5.87
N LYS A 11 -1.76 1.77 6.51
CA LYS A 11 -1.54 2.47 7.78
C LYS A 11 -1.36 1.49 8.98
N PRO A 12 -0.76 1.95 10.10
CA PRO A 12 -0.41 1.07 11.23
C PRO A 12 -1.62 0.38 11.87
N ASP A 13 -2.76 1.05 11.89
CA ASP A 13 -4.02 0.55 12.42
C ASP A 13 -4.51 -0.70 11.67
N ALA A 14 -4.44 -0.71 10.34
CA ALA A 14 -4.79 -1.87 9.53
C ALA A 14 -3.82 -3.03 9.72
N VAL A 15 -2.52 -2.73 9.93
CA VAL A 15 -1.51 -3.75 10.29
C VAL A 15 -1.82 -4.35 11.67
N ALA A 16 -2.10 -3.51 12.68
CA ALA A 16 -2.41 -3.93 14.04
C ALA A 16 -3.69 -4.79 14.12
N ARG A 17 -4.66 -4.54 13.22
CA ARG A 17 -5.89 -5.32 13.09
C ARG A 17 -5.74 -6.61 12.27
N ASN A 18 -4.54 -6.91 11.75
CA ASN A 18 -4.26 -8.08 10.91
C ASN A 18 -5.17 -8.19 9.65
N VAL A 19 -5.59 -7.06 9.07
CA VAL A 19 -6.51 -7.03 7.91
C VAL A 19 -5.80 -6.85 6.55
N ILE A 20 -4.47 -6.97 6.50
CA ILE A 20 -3.66 -6.75 5.29
C ILE A 20 -4.12 -7.64 4.13
N GLY A 21 -4.40 -8.92 4.38
CA GLY A 21 -4.84 -9.85 3.35
C GLY A 21 -6.18 -9.43 2.71
N ALA A 22 -7.12 -8.93 3.50
CA ALA A 22 -8.40 -8.42 3.00
C ALA A 22 -8.21 -7.17 2.12
N ILE A 23 -7.20 -6.34 2.43
CA ILE A 23 -6.84 -5.17 1.61
C ILE A 23 -6.28 -5.62 0.26
N TYR A 24 -5.39 -6.60 0.24
CA TYR A 24 -4.86 -7.16 -1.02
C TYR A 24 -5.96 -7.76 -1.87
N GLN A 25 -6.85 -8.55 -1.28
CA GLN A 25 -8.00 -9.10 -1.99
C GLN A 25 -8.87 -8.02 -2.63
N ARG A 26 -9.07 -6.88 -1.94
CA ARG A 26 -9.83 -5.76 -2.49
C ARG A 26 -9.13 -5.13 -3.70
N PHE A 27 -7.80 -5.00 -3.67
CA PHE A 27 -7.03 -4.52 -4.82
C PHE A 27 -7.13 -5.49 -6.01
N GLU A 28 -6.99 -6.79 -5.77
CA GLU A 28 -7.12 -7.82 -6.80
C GLU A 28 -8.53 -7.91 -7.39
N GLN A 29 -9.58 -7.76 -6.58
CA GLN A 29 -10.97 -7.69 -7.05
C GLN A 29 -11.23 -6.43 -7.90
N ALA A 30 -10.58 -5.32 -7.53
CA ALA A 30 -10.52 -4.11 -8.35
C ALA A 30 -9.56 -4.24 -9.56
N GLY A 31 -8.96 -5.43 -9.75
CA GLY A 31 -8.01 -5.83 -10.79
C GLY A 31 -6.70 -5.08 -10.81
N LEU A 32 -6.36 -4.44 -9.71
CA LEU A 32 -5.00 -3.99 -9.48
C LEU A 32 -4.12 -5.20 -9.18
N ARG A 33 -2.87 -5.15 -9.62
CA ARG A 33 -1.90 -6.18 -9.31
C ARG A 33 -0.86 -5.62 -8.36
N VAL A 34 -0.72 -6.24 -7.19
CA VAL A 34 0.38 -5.93 -6.27
C VAL A 34 1.69 -6.42 -6.89
N ILE A 35 2.61 -5.51 -7.20
CA ILE A 35 3.89 -5.84 -7.84
C ILE A 35 5.05 -5.88 -6.85
N ALA A 36 4.97 -5.10 -5.77
CA ALA A 36 5.94 -5.15 -4.68
C ALA A 36 5.27 -4.71 -3.37
N ALA A 37 5.65 -5.35 -2.27
CA ALA A 37 5.18 -5.00 -0.94
C ALA A 37 6.38 -4.99 0.01
N ARG A 38 6.49 -3.96 0.84
CA ARG A 38 7.51 -3.86 1.89
C ARG A 38 6.91 -3.33 3.18
N MET A 39 7.02 -4.11 4.25
CA MET A 39 6.70 -3.62 5.60
C MET A 39 7.89 -2.83 6.14
N ARG A 40 7.68 -1.58 6.55
CA ARG A 40 8.71 -0.77 7.20
C ARG A 40 8.15 -0.09 8.43
N GLN A 41 8.93 -0.09 9.50
CA GLN A 41 8.69 0.80 10.61
C GLN A 41 9.34 2.14 10.25
N LEU A 42 8.50 3.15 10.00
CA LEU A 42 8.98 4.48 9.67
C LEU A 42 9.37 5.19 10.96
N SER A 43 10.51 5.86 10.95
CA SER A 43 10.82 6.84 11.99
C SER A 43 9.84 8.01 11.90
N ARG A 44 9.72 8.81 12.97
CA ARG A 44 8.84 9.96 13.00
C ARG A 44 9.13 10.96 11.86
N ALA A 45 10.40 11.22 11.58
CA ALA A 45 10.82 12.11 10.49
C ALA A 45 10.43 11.57 9.10
N GLU A 46 10.57 10.25 8.88
CA GLU A 46 10.14 9.61 7.62
C GLU A 46 8.62 9.59 7.49
N ALA A 47 7.90 9.39 8.59
CA ALA A 47 6.44 9.43 8.63
C ALA A 47 5.91 10.83 8.30
N GLU A 48 6.48 11.88 8.88
CA GLU A 48 6.10 13.28 8.63
C GLU A 48 6.25 13.69 7.16
N GLY A 49 7.24 13.14 6.44
CA GLY A 49 7.43 13.40 5.01
C GLY A 49 6.48 12.65 4.06
N ILE A 50 5.87 11.55 4.52
CA ILE A 50 4.99 10.70 3.69
C ILE A 50 3.51 11.00 3.97
N LEU A 51 3.15 11.18 5.24
CA LEU A 51 1.80 11.55 5.73
C LEU A 51 1.91 11.91 7.22
N CYS A 52 1.57 13.14 7.59
CA CYS A 52 1.46 13.63 8.96
C CYS A 52 0.78 12.60 9.90
N GLY A 53 1.57 11.82 10.68
CA GLY A 53 1.08 11.04 11.83
C GLY A 53 1.16 9.49 11.83
N ALA A 54 1.81 8.79 10.90
CA ALA A 54 1.80 7.30 10.89
C ALA A 54 3.14 6.63 11.33
N SER A 55 3.18 6.01 12.52
CA SER A 55 4.41 5.43 13.11
C SER A 55 4.77 3.99 12.67
N ARG A 56 3.94 3.28 11.88
CA ARG A 56 4.29 2.00 11.22
C ARG A 56 3.47 1.86 9.92
N ALA A 57 4.08 1.58 8.78
CA ALA A 57 3.31 1.47 7.53
C ALA A 57 3.81 0.31 6.66
N SER A 58 2.90 -0.33 5.93
CA SER A 58 3.30 -1.22 4.83
C SER A 58 3.19 -0.43 3.54
N VAL A 59 4.29 -0.33 2.81
CA VAL A 59 4.32 0.32 1.49
C VAL A 59 4.06 -0.77 0.45
N LEU A 60 3.00 -0.59 -0.32
CA LEU A 60 2.67 -1.35 -1.50
C LEU A 60 2.97 -0.52 -2.74
N GLN A 61 3.56 -1.17 -3.73
CA GLN A 61 3.53 -0.69 -5.10
C GLN A 61 2.59 -1.62 -5.86
N ASP A 62 1.55 -1.03 -6.42
CA ASP A 62 0.56 -1.71 -7.21
C ASP A 62 0.64 -1.20 -8.64
N ALA A 63 0.40 -2.09 -9.61
CA ALA A 63 0.21 -1.72 -10.99
C ALA A 63 -1.29 -1.64 -11.29
N GLY A 64 -1.70 -0.54 -11.93
CA GLY A 64 -3.05 -0.30 -12.44
C GLY A 64 -3.43 -1.26 -13.56
N ARG A 65 -4.75 -1.46 -13.74
CA ARG A 65 -5.29 -2.31 -14.81
C ARG A 65 -4.83 -1.83 -16.18
N VAL A 66 -4.30 -2.75 -16.98
CA VAL A 66 -4.43 -2.69 -18.44
C VAL A 66 -5.85 -3.11 -18.73
N HIS A 67 -6.75 -2.15 -18.94
CA HIS A 67 -8.03 -2.46 -19.61
C HIS A 67 -7.76 -2.41 -21.11
N ASP A 68 -8.04 -3.53 -21.78
CA ASP A 68 -8.13 -3.63 -23.25
C ASP A 68 -9.23 -2.71 -23.79
#